data_AF-A0A1B7XMW9-F1
#
_entry.id   AF-A0A1B7XMW9-F1
#
_cell.length_a   1.000
_cell.length_b   1.000
_cell.length_c   1.000
_cell.angle_alpha   90.00
_cell.angle_beta   90.00
_cell.angle_gamma   90.00
#
_symmetry.space_group_name_H-M   'P 1'
#
loop_
_entity.id
_entity.type
_entity.pdbx_description
1 polymer ?
#
loop_
_entity_poly.entity_id
_entity_poly.type
_entity_poly.pdbx_seq_one_letter_code
_entity_poly.pdbx_strand_id
1 'polypeptide(L)'
;MMRFLCMVLFLLISVFPNKIFAGVISFSTPTFTIERCDDSRFTFFDRKVDVFGIPIYAVPEVHPRKLLHAANVLAQYLDNNEDGQVDNPRVVEAMIARRAFLFMWGDKAQVDEIDAAFEANGWEGEGLDLGNDETRPEWFLNGRVGKFDEAIEQVWLLVATTGYAQVYPNIFGEAGVSSLTAAMDVARGGRFEELPASYPDNAWYTYSDQTCDYECMASGYFYWGMSSVLGAQANRGDVISGVWKLFRKDDVKTGDPSLYALLNDPSYILPTVLPDGTYRNFQYSEEATLSQTPPTFDIKSCTDSHFPFFNQRINVFGIQVYADPNVPKNKIQHAANVLAQYLDNDENGVVDDPRVLSVMHENNAFLFMWSDESLFEELEAAYLSNPWEGEGQDLGSEESRPEWHSNGYTGEFDGAIEEVWHLVTSVGYSLAYPEAFGEGELSTLTSAMDIARGGHFTEVPVQYPVDAWYTYDDETCDYACMASEYIYWGMSSILGAQVNRRNEIYDEWKLCTKDEVQKKDTALYGLLTSHDYSLPTVLPDGSYRNFTSTGN
;
A
#
# COMPACT_ATOMS: atom_id res chain seq x y z
N MET A 1 -22.90 50.76 12.13
CA MET A 1 -23.98 51.49 11.44
C MET A 1 -24.19 50.79 10.09
N MET A 2 -24.79 49.61 10.09
CA MET A 2 -26.23 49.35 9.91
C MET A 2 -26.81 49.98 8.65
N ARG A 3 -26.99 49.15 7.61
CA ARG A 3 -28.17 49.01 6.71
C ARG A 3 -27.71 48.30 5.43
N PHE A 4 -28.02 47.02 5.19
CA PHE A 4 -29.31 46.41 4.82
C PHE A 4 -30.01 47.04 3.62
N LEU A 5 -30.36 46.12 2.69
CA LEU A 5 -31.58 45.98 1.90
C LEU A 5 -31.53 46.22 0.37
N CYS A 6 -32.09 45.20 -0.30
CA CYS A 6 -32.94 45.24 -1.50
C CYS A 6 -32.32 44.96 -2.88
N MET A 7 -32.20 43.66 -3.20
CA MET A 7 -33.14 42.91 -4.07
C MET A 7 -33.93 43.73 -5.11
N VAL A 8 -33.81 43.40 -6.41
CA VAL A 8 -34.88 42.79 -7.24
C VAL A 8 -34.43 42.62 -8.71
N LEU A 9 -34.70 41.40 -9.18
CA LEU A 9 -34.67 40.74 -10.49
C LEU A 9 -35.38 41.51 -11.63
N PHE A 10 -34.89 41.41 -12.88
CA PHE A 10 -35.68 40.93 -14.04
C PHE A 10 -34.82 40.67 -15.29
N LEU A 11 -35.10 39.52 -15.91
CA LEU A 11 -34.54 38.91 -17.13
C LEU A 11 -34.68 39.77 -18.40
N LEU A 12 -33.72 39.63 -19.33
CA LEU A 12 -33.98 39.54 -20.79
C LEU A 12 -32.85 38.77 -21.50
N ILE A 13 -33.26 37.83 -22.35
CA ILE A 13 -32.46 36.83 -23.08
C ILE A 13 -31.93 37.40 -24.40
N SER A 14 -30.67 37.10 -24.76
CA SER A 14 -30.22 36.95 -26.15
C SER A 14 -28.95 36.09 -26.25
N VAL A 15 -28.87 35.30 -27.32
CA VAL A 15 -28.08 34.08 -27.57
C VAL A 15 -26.68 34.36 -28.17
N PHE A 16 -25.64 33.74 -27.57
CA PHE A 16 -24.34 33.14 -27.99
C PHE A 16 -23.63 33.50 -29.33
N PRO A 17 -22.28 33.31 -29.50
CA PRO A 17 -21.44 32.29 -28.85
C PRO A 17 -19.99 32.67 -28.42
N ASN A 18 -19.36 31.69 -27.74
CA ASN A 18 -17.94 31.51 -27.44
C ASN A 18 -17.33 32.34 -26.30
N LYS A 19 -17.53 31.84 -25.08
CA LYS A 19 -16.48 31.87 -24.06
C LYS A 19 -15.95 30.45 -23.87
N ILE A 20 -14.66 30.29 -24.13
CA ILE A 20 -13.84 29.22 -23.58
C ILE A 20 -13.97 29.36 -22.06
N PHE A 21 -14.70 28.44 -21.43
CA PHE A 21 -14.58 28.23 -20.00
C PHE A 21 -13.39 27.30 -19.81
N ALA A 22 -12.26 27.86 -19.38
CA ALA A 22 -11.31 27.13 -18.56
C ALA A 22 -12.05 26.84 -17.26
N GLY A 23 -12.68 25.66 -17.19
CA GLY A 23 -13.23 25.14 -15.95
C GLY A 23 -12.05 24.80 -15.06
N VAL A 24 -11.94 25.49 -13.92
CA VAL A 24 -11.12 25.00 -12.81
C VAL A 24 -11.74 23.66 -12.41
N ILE A 25 -11.06 22.57 -12.72
CA ILE A 25 -11.43 21.23 -12.26
C ILE A 25 -11.25 21.27 -10.74
N SER A 26 -12.36 21.18 -10.02
CA SER A 26 -12.36 21.04 -8.56
C SER A 26 -12.22 19.56 -8.26
N PHE A 27 -11.04 19.11 -7.87
CA PHE A 27 -10.79 17.73 -7.47
C PHE A 27 -11.32 17.52 -6.04
N SER A 28 -12.47 16.87 -5.92
CA SER A 28 -12.88 16.18 -4.69
C SER A 28 -12.27 14.78 -4.71
N THR A 29 -11.71 14.37 -3.59
CA THR A 29 -10.87 13.19 -3.38
C THR A 29 -11.58 11.86 -3.68
N PRO A 30 -10.95 10.90 -4.38
CA PRO A 30 -11.57 9.59 -4.58
C PRO A 30 -11.04 8.55 -3.57
N THR A 31 -11.93 8.02 -2.73
CA THR A 31 -11.99 6.55 -2.64
C THR A 31 -12.45 6.07 -4.00
N PHE A 32 -11.56 5.46 -4.78
CA PHE A 32 -11.92 4.98 -6.11
C PHE A 32 -13.10 4.02 -6.02
N THR A 33 -14.21 4.41 -6.60
CA THR A 33 -15.42 3.60 -6.63
C THR A 33 -15.44 2.86 -7.95
N ILE A 34 -15.63 1.55 -7.91
CA ILE A 34 -15.91 0.77 -9.11
C ILE A 34 -17.33 1.11 -9.55
N GLU A 35 -17.42 1.80 -10.67
CA GLU A 35 -18.67 2.19 -11.29
C GLU A 35 -19.05 1.19 -12.38
N ARG A 36 -20.35 1.05 -12.65
CA ARG A 36 -20.81 0.32 -13.83
C ARG A 36 -20.40 1.06 -15.10
N CYS A 37 -19.89 0.34 -16.08
CA CYS A 37 -19.67 0.88 -17.41
C CYS A 37 -21.00 0.84 -18.20
N ASP A 38 -21.65 1.99 -18.35
CA ASP A 38 -22.88 2.14 -19.13
C ASP A 38 -22.63 2.66 -20.56
N ASP A 39 -21.37 2.64 -21.02
CA ASP A 39 -21.03 3.09 -22.38
C ASP A 39 -21.45 2.03 -23.42
N SER A 40 -22.56 2.29 -24.09
CA SER A 40 -23.12 1.38 -25.10
C SER A 40 -22.21 1.13 -26.31
N ARG A 41 -21.13 1.91 -26.47
CA ARG A 41 -20.12 1.69 -27.52
C ARG A 41 -19.18 0.53 -27.17
N PHE A 42 -19.02 0.23 -25.88
CA PHE A 42 -18.05 -0.74 -25.39
C PHE A 42 -18.73 -1.80 -24.52
N THR A 43 -19.38 -2.76 -25.18
CA THR A 43 -20.13 -3.83 -24.50
C THR A 43 -19.26 -4.86 -23.79
N PHE A 44 -17.94 -4.80 -23.98
CA PHE A 44 -16.96 -5.69 -23.36
C PHE A 44 -16.69 -5.32 -21.89
N PHE A 45 -16.80 -4.04 -21.54
CA PHE A 45 -16.53 -3.55 -20.20
C PHE A 45 -17.83 -3.47 -19.41
N ASP A 46 -17.86 -4.08 -18.23
CA ASP A 46 -19.01 -4.01 -17.33
C ASP A 46 -18.81 -2.96 -16.22
N ARG A 47 -17.56 -2.57 -15.98
CA ARG A 47 -17.17 -1.62 -14.94
C ARG A 47 -15.98 -0.74 -15.32
N LYS A 48 -15.83 0.34 -14.57
CA LYS A 48 -14.71 1.27 -14.68
C LYS A 48 -14.38 1.93 -13.35
N VAL A 49 -13.21 2.55 -13.28
CA VAL A 49 -12.81 3.51 -12.23
C VAL A 49 -12.37 4.79 -12.92
N ASP A 50 -12.70 5.95 -12.37
CA ASP A 50 -12.22 7.25 -12.86
C ASP A 50 -11.14 7.80 -11.93
N VAL A 51 -9.96 8.09 -12.49
CA VAL A 51 -8.82 8.65 -11.76
C VAL A 51 -8.50 10.03 -12.31
N PHE A 52 -8.90 11.07 -11.58
CA PHE A 52 -8.71 12.47 -11.98
C PHE A 52 -9.22 12.80 -13.40
N GLY A 53 -10.31 12.17 -13.84
CA GLY A 53 -10.87 12.31 -15.18
C GLY A 53 -10.28 11.37 -16.24
N ILE A 54 -9.40 10.45 -15.85
CA ILE A 54 -8.82 9.41 -16.71
C ILE A 54 -9.50 8.06 -16.38
N PRO A 55 -10.30 7.50 -17.28
CA PRO A 55 -11.00 6.25 -17.01
C PRO A 55 -10.11 5.02 -17.18
N ILE A 56 -10.27 4.06 -16.26
CA ILE A 56 -9.77 2.69 -16.35
C ILE A 56 -10.97 1.76 -16.52
N TYR A 57 -11.11 1.16 -17.70
CA TYR A 57 -12.19 0.21 -18.00
C TYR A 57 -11.75 -1.22 -17.69
N ALA A 58 -12.68 -2.10 -17.30
CA ALA A 58 -12.37 -3.51 -17.07
C ALA A 58 -13.46 -4.42 -17.62
N VAL A 59 -13.03 -5.54 -18.20
CA VAL A 59 -13.91 -6.66 -18.56
C VAL A 59 -14.33 -7.45 -17.31
N PRO A 60 -15.42 -8.24 -17.36
CA PRO A 60 -15.93 -8.99 -16.21
C PRO A 60 -14.90 -9.90 -15.52
N GLU A 61 -13.92 -10.43 -16.27
CA GLU A 61 -12.89 -11.35 -15.79
C GLU A 61 -11.82 -10.68 -14.91
N VAL A 62 -11.65 -9.36 -14.98
CA VAL A 62 -10.59 -8.65 -14.23
C VAL A 62 -10.96 -8.56 -12.75
N HIS A 63 -10.14 -9.07 -11.85
CA HIS A 63 -10.45 -9.04 -10.43
C HIS A 63 -10.61 -7.59 -9.89
N PRO A 64 -11.66 -7.28 -9.10
CA PRO A 64 -11.89 -5.92 -8.57
C PRO A 64 -10.70 -5.30 -7.83
N ARG A 65 -9.97 -6.08 -7.01
CA ARG A 65 -8.74 -5.60 -6.33
C ARG A 65 -7.66 -5.16 -7.32
N LYS A 66 -7.55 -5.81 -8.47
CA LYS A 66 -6.55 -5.47 -9.49
C LYS A 66 -6.93 -4.22 -10.28
N LEU A 67 -8.23 -4.02 -10.53
CA LEU A 67 -8.75 -2.76 -11.07
C LEU A 67 -8.46 -1.58 -10.13
N LEU A 68 -8.72 -1.75 -8.83
CA LEU A 68 -8.42 -0.73 -7.83
C LEU A 68 -6.91 -0.49 -7.69
N HIS A 69 -6.09 -1.54 -7.73
CA HIS A 69 -4.63 -1.43 -7.74
C HIS A 69 -4.13 -0.58 -8.91
N ALA A 70 -4.58 -0.85 -10.14
CA ALA A 70 -4.22 -0.05 -11.31
C ALA A 70 -4.67 1.42 -11.16
N ALA A 71 -5.85 1.65 -10.59
CA ALA A 71 -6.34 3.00 -10.30
C ALA A 71 -5.47 3.74 -9.28
N ASN A 72 -5.07 3.07 -8.21
CA ASN A 72 -4.19 3.61 -7.19
C ASN A 72 -2.78 3.91 -7.76
N VAL A 73 -2.22 3.01 -8.58
CA VAL A 73 -0.95 3.25 -9.26
C VAL A 73 -1.03 4.49 -10.15
N LEU A 74 -2.12 4.66 -10.92
CA LEU A 74 -2.33 5.85 -11.75
C LEU A 74 -2.42 7.11 -10.89
N ALA A 75 -3.14 7.05 -9.79
CA ALA A 75 -3.27 8.16 -8.86
C ALA A 75 -1.92 8.57 -8.27
N GLN A 76 -1.12 7.61 -7.79
CA GLN A 76 0.22 7.85 -7.23
C GLN A 76 1.23 8.37 -8.27
N TYR A 77 1.05 8.09 -9.55
CA TYR A 77 1.87 8.71 -10.59
C TYR A 77 1.47 10.15 -10.89
N LEU A 78 0.20 10.51 -10.70
CA LEU A 78 -0.34 11.85 -10.98
C LEU A 78 -0.30 12.79 -9.76
N ASP A 79 -0.38 12.20 -8.58
CA ASP A 79 -0.32 12.81 -7.26
C ASP A 79 0.58 11.91 -6.39
N ASN A 80 1.88 12.14 -6.49
CA ASN A 80 2.93 11.31 -5.90
C ASN A 80 3.20 11.64 -4.43
N ASN A 81 2.80 12.83 -3.99
CA ASN A 81 2.77 13.16 -2.56
C ASN A 81 1.49 12.65 -1.86
N GLU A 82 0.55 12.13 -2.66
CA GLU A 82 -0.73 11.55 -2.28
C GLU A 82 -1.63 12.53 -1.51
N ASP A 83 -1.53 13.84 -1.70
CA ASP A 83 -2.28 14.83 -0.91
C ASP A 83 -3.73 15.07 -1.38
N GLY A 84 -4.17 14.32 -2.39
CA GLY A 84 -5.48 14.44 -3.03
C GLY A 84 -5.50 15.41 -4.21
N GLN A 85 -4.39 16.10 -4.50
CA GLN A 85 -4.25 17.04 -5.60
C GLN A 85 -3.17 16.58 -6.56
N VAL A 86 -3.51 16.57 -7.84
CA VAL A 86 -2.55 16.30 -8.92
C VAL A 86 -1.33 17.24 -8.82
N ASP A 87 -0.14 16.65 -8.74
CA ASP A 87 1.14 17.35 -8.61
C ASP A 87 1.44 18.23 -9.83
N ASN A 88 1.12 17.73 -11.03
CA ASN A 88 1.33 18.41 -12.30
C ASN A 88 0.03 18.52 -13.11
N PRO A 89 -0.85 19.50 -12.80
CA PRO A 89 -2.17 19.59 -13.44
C PRO A 89 -2.11 19.71 -14.97
N ARG A 90 -1.03 20.30 -15.52
CA ARG A 90 -0.84 20.42 -16.98
C ARG A 90 -0.72 19.06 -17.66
N VAL A 91 -0.11 18.08 -16.98
CA VAL A 91 0.04 16.71 -17.49
C VAL A 91 -1.33 16.05 -17.55
N VAL A 92 -2.12 16.11 -16.47
CA VAL A 92 -3.49 15.55 -16.47
C VAL A 92 -4.41 16.24 -17.47
N GLU A 93 -4.33 17.57 -17.60
CA GLU A 93 -5.07 18.30 -18.63
C GLU A 93 -4.73 17.83 -20.05
N ALA A 94 -3.46 17.52 -20.34
CA ALA A 94 -3.03 16.98 -21.63
C ALA A 94 -3.56 15.55 -21.86
N MET A 95 -3.52 14.70 -20.83
CA MET A 95 -4.09 13.35 -20.87
C MET A 95 -5.60 13.39 -21.16
N ILE A 96 -6.36 14.23 -20.44
CA ILE A 96 -7.80 14.43 -20.67
C ILE A 96 -8.08 14.95 -22.08
N ALA A 97 -7.29 15.91 -22.57
CA ALA A 97 -7.46 16.48 -23.91
C ALA A 97 -7.31 15.42 -25.02
N ARG A 98 -6.49 14.39 -24.79
CA ARG A 98 -6.27 13.24 -25.67
C ARG A 98 -7.22 12.08 -25.40
N ARG A 99 -8.15 12.25 -24.45
CA ARG A 99 -9.07 11.20 -23.99
C ARG A 99 -8.29 9.94 -23.59
N ALA A 100 -7.18 10.14 -22.87
CA ALA A 100 -6.34 9.05 -22.39
C ALA A 100 -7.17 8.08 -21.53
N PHE A 101 -6.91 6.78 -21.65
CA PHE A 101 -7.60 5.76 -20.86
C PHE A 101 -6.71 4.52 -20.67
N LEU A 102 -7.06 3.69 -19.69
CA LEU A 102 -6.53 2.33 -19.57
C LEU A 102 -7.69 1.36 -19.75
N PHE A 103 -7.43 0.17 -20.30
CA PHE A 103 -8.40 -0.91 -20.26
C PHE A 103 -7.76 -2.22 -19.81
N MET A 104 -8.48 -2.95 -18.97
CA MET A 104 -8.01 -4.21 -18.41
C MET A 104 -8.74 -5.39 -19.02
N TRP A 105 -7.97 -6.43 -19.35
CA TRP A 105 -8.45 -7.67 -19.96
C TRP A 105 -8.19 -8.88 -19.05
N GLY A 106 -8.99 -9.94 -19.21
CA GLY A 106 -8.81 -11.19 -18.48
C GLY A 106 -7.83 -12.14 -19.17
N ASP A 107 -7.90 -12.22 -20.51
CA ASP A 107 -7.00 -13.00 -21.36
C ASP A 107 -6.44 -12.12 -22.48
N LYS A 108 -5.14 -12.26 -22.77
CA LYS A 108 -4.44 -11.48 -23.79
C LYS A 108 -5.04 -11.63 -25.18
N ALA A 109 -5.70 -12.76 -25.47
CA ALA A 109 -6.42 -12.96 -26.73
C ALA A 109 -7.59 -11.98 -26.93
N GLN A 110 -8.06 -11.29 -25.87
CA GLN A 110 -9.14 -10.31 -25.95
C GLN A 110 -8.65 -8.95 -26.48
N VAL A 111 -7.35 -8.65 -26.43
CA VAL A 111 -6.79 -7.32 -26.76
C VAL A 111 -7.12 -6.93 -28.20
N ASP A 112 -6.82 -7.81 -29.16
CA ASP A 112 -7.09 -7.56 -30.58
C ASP A 112 -8.59 -7.28 -30.86
N GLU A 113 -9.49 -7.97 -30.13
CA GLU A 113 -10.93 -7.78 -30.28
C GLU A 113 -11.41 -6.45 -29.68
N ILE A 114 -10.84 -6.05 -28.54
CA ILE A 114 -11.14 -4.78 -27.87
C ILE A 114 -10.63 -3.61 -28.71
N ASP A 115 -9.40 -3.69 -29.25
CA ASP A 115 -8.82 -2.66 -30.12
C ASP A 115 -9.64 -2.49 -31.40
N ALA A 116 -9.98 -3.61 -32.06
CA ALA A 116 -10.84 -3.58 -33.23
C ALA A 116 -12.22 -2.96 -32.92
N ALA A 117 -12.73 -3.15 -31.70
CA ALA A 117 -13.98 -2.53 -31.27
C ALA A 117 -13.83 -1.01 -31.05
N PHE A 118 -12.73 -0.54 -30.47
CA PHE A 118 -12.43 0.90 -30.37
C PHE A 118 -12.39 1.54 -31.76
N GLU A 119 -11.68 0.93 -32.71
CA GLU A 119 -11.59 1.40 -34.09
C GLU A 119 -12.97 1.40 -34.79
N ALA A 120 -13.73 0.32 -34.70
CA ALA A 120 -15.03 0.18 -35.34
C ALA A 120 -16.07 1.18 -34.80
N ASN A 121 -15.96 1.57 -33.53
CA ASN A 121 -16.82 2.57 -32.91
C ASN A 121 -16.34 4.03 -33.14
N GLY A 122 -15.24 4.21 -33.87
CA GLY A 122 -14.66 5.53 -34.14
C GLY A 122 -14.16 6.23 -32.87
N TRP A 123 -13.65 5.48 -31.92
CA TRP A 123 -13.01 6.04 -30.74
C TRP A 123 -11.67 6.68 -31.12
N GLU A 124 -11.48 7.94 -30.73
CA GLU A 124 -10.27 8.72 -31.04
C GLU A 124 -9.44 9.01 -29.78
N GLY A 125 -9.63 8.22 -28.71
CA GLY A 125 -8.81 8.33 -27.50
C GLY A 125 -7.57 7.45 -27.58
N GLU A 126 -6.57 7.77 -26.75
CA GLU A 126 -5.32 7.03 -26.66
C GLU A 126 -5.32 6.13 -25.44
N GLY A 127 -5.19 4.82 -25.64
CA GLY A 127 -5.31 3.82 -24.59
C GLY A 127 -4.09 2.93 -24.48
N LEU A 128 -3.86 2.42 -23.26
CA LEU A 128 -3.00 1.26 -23.05
C LEU A 128 -3.80 0.12 -22.41
N ASP A 129 -3.35 -1.10 -22.65
CA ASP A 129 -3.92 -2.31 -22.09
C ASP A 129 -3.16 -2.76 -20.83
N LEU A 130 -3.85 -3.46 -19.93
CA LEU A 130 -3.22 -4.05 -18.75
C LEU A 130 -3.91 -5.38 -18.38
N GLY A 131 -3.15 -6.47 -18.38
CA GLY A 131 -3.70 -7.79 -18.08
C GLY A 131 -4.06 -7.99 -16.61
N ASN A 132 -5.15 -8.73 -16.36
CA ASN A 132 -5.49 -9.22 -15.02
C ASN A 132 -4.32 -10.00 -14.41
N ASP A 133 -3.71 -10.91 -15.17
CA ASP A 133 -2.61 -11.74 -14.68
C ASP A 133 -1.25 -11.01 -14.69
N GLU A 134 -1.20 -9.84 -15.30
CA GLU A 134 -0.01 -8.97 -15.36
C GLU A 134 -0.02 -7.93 -14.22
N THR A 135 -1.21 -7.62 -13.68
CA THR A 135 -1.40 -6.78 -12.49
C THR A 135 -1.18 -7.62 -11.22
N ARG A 136 -0.16 -7.28 -10.44
CA ARG A 136 0.34 -8.09 -9.31
C ARG A 136 0.59 -7.25 -8.06
N PRO A 137 -0.47 -6.86 -7.32
CA PRO A 137 -0.31 -6.16 -6.06
C PRO A 137 0.59 -6.91 -5.06
N GLU A 138 0.59 -8.25 -5.12
CA GLU A 138 1.42 -9.11 -4.29
C GLU A 138 2.93 -8.92 -4.50
N TRP A 139 3.36 -8.32 -5.62
CA TRP A 139 4.76 -8.04 -5.88
C TRP A 139 5.36 -7.09 -4.84
N PHE A 140 4.58 -6.12 -4.35
CA PHE A 140 5.00 -5.21 -3.28
C PHE A 140 5.11 -5.90 -1.93
N LEU A 141 4.15 -6.77 -1.61
CA LEU A 141 4.12 -7.56 -0.37
C LEU A 141 5.33 -8.50 -0.26
N ASN A 142 5.78 -9.04 -1.40
CA ASN A 142 6.93 -9.94 -1.48
C ASN A 142 8.28 -9.21 -1.58
N GLY A 143 8.37 -7.94 -1.16
CA GLY A 143 9.65 -7.22 -1.20
C GLY A 143 10.18 -6.95 -2.62
N ARG A 144 9.29 -6.84 -3.62
CA ARG A 144 9.61 -6.55 -5.03
C ARG A 144 10.43 -7.65 -5.72
N VAL A 145 10.18 -8.91 -5.38
CA VAL A 145 10.76 -10.08 -6.04
C VAL A 145 9.69 -10.93 -6.73
N GLY A 146 10.12 -11.84 -7.62
CA GLY A 146 9.19 -12.69 -8.39
C GLY A 146 8.71 -12.04 -9.68
N LYS A 147 7.48 -12.36 -10.10
CA LYS A 147 6.88 -11.80 -11.31
C LYS A 147 6.56 -10.33 -11.10
N PHE A 148 7.04 -9.49 -12.02
CA PHE A 148 6.87 -8.04 -11.96
C PHE A 148 5.40 -7.63 -12.10
N ASP A 149 5.03 -6.55 -11.42
CA ASP A 149 3.72 -5.92 -11.57
C ASP A 149 3.73 -4.96 -12.76
N GLU A 150 3.12 -5.38 -13.87
CA GLU A 150 3.10 -4.62 -15.12
C GLU A 150 2.28 -3.33 -15.00
N ALA A 151 1.47 -3.16 -13.95
CA ALA A 151 0.78 -1.89 -13.69
C ALA A 151 1.78 -0.73 -13.55
N ILE A 152 2.98 -0.98 -13.01
CA ILE A 152 4.04 0.03 -12.88
C ILE A 152 4.56 0.50 -14.23
N GLU A 153 4.57 -0.36 -15.24
CA GLU A 153 4.99 -0.05 -16.60
C GLU A 153 3.87 0.59 -17.42
N GLN A 154 2.73 -0.10 -17.56
CA GLN A 154 1.65 0.31 -18.46
C GLN A 154 1.04 1.65 -18.03
N VAL A 155 0.85 1.84 -16.73
CA VAL A 155 0.30 3.11 -16.23
C VAL A 155 1.30 4.26 -16.40
N TRP A 156 2.59 4.01 -16.18
CA TRP A 156 3.62 5.02 -16.43
C TRP A 156 3.70 5.40 -17.91
N LEU A 157 3.70 4.41 -18.80
CA LEU A 157 3.72 4.65 -20.24
C LEU A 157 2.52 5.50 -20.67
N LEU A 158 1.32 5.27 -20.12
CA LEU A 158 0.14 6.09 -20.39
C LEU A 158 0.38 7.55 -19.98
N VAL A 159 0.85 7.78 -18.74
CA VAL A 159 1.12 9.12 -18.20
C VAL A 159 2.23 9.83 -18.98
N ALA A 160 3.28 9.10 -19.34
CA ALA A 160 4.44 9.63 -20.05
C ALA A 160 4.10 10.07 -21.47
N THR A 161 3.44 9.20 -22.25
CA THR A 161 3.16 9.40 -23.69
C THR A 161 2.02 10.41 -23.92
N THR A 162 0.93 10.30 -23.15
CA THR A 162 -0.26 11.15 -23.32
C THR A 162 -0.20 12.43 -22.49
N GLY A 163 0.67 12.48 -21.48
CA GLY A 163 0.86 13.63 -20.60
C GLY A 163 2.20 14.33 -20.82
N TYR A 164 3.29 13.77 -20.29
CA TYR A 164 4.60 14.43 -20.25
C TYR A 164 5.17 14.78 -21.63
N ALA A 165 5.12 13.86 -22.59
CA ALA A 165 5.59 14.08 -23.95
C ALA A 165 4.83 15.22 -24.65
N GLN A 166 3.58 15.45 -24.26
CA GLN A 166 2.70 16.47 -24.84
C GLN A 166 2.89 17.85 -24.21
N VAL A 167 3.08 17.87 -22.89
CA VAL A 167 3.31 19.12 -22.15
C VAL A 167 4.73 19.66 -22.38
N TYR A 168 5.70 18.75 -22.53
CA TYR A 168 7.13 19.08 -22.68
C TYR A 168 7.76 18.40 -23.91
N PRO A 169 7.31 18.69 -25.14
CA PRO A 169 7.73 17.97 -26.35
C PRO A 169 9.23 18.10 -26.66
N ASN A 170 9.87 19.21 -26.30
CA ASN A 170 11.32 19.38 -26.48
C ASN A 170 12.16 18.61 -25.44
N ILE A 171 11.53 18.13 -24.36
CA ILE A 171 12.18 17.44 -23.26
C ILE A 171 11.88 15.94 -23.32
N PHE A 172 10.59 15.57 -23.28
CA PHE A 172 10.11 14.19 -23.25
C PHE A 172 9.41 13.74 -24.53
N GLY A 173 9.39 14.57 -25.58
CA GLY A 173 8.79 14.18 -26.85
C GLY A 173 9.52 12.98 -27.47
N GLU A 174 8.75 11.99 -27.89
CA GLU A 174 9.26 10.72 -28.43
C GLU A 174 9.52 10.84 -29.94
N ALA A 175 8.73 11.69 -30.61
CA ALA A 175 8.92 12.04 -32.00
C ALA A 175 10.11 13.01 -32.19
N GLY A 176 11.16 12.56 -32.86
CA GLY A 176 12.27 13.41 -33.31
C GLY A 176 13.35 13.68 -32.25
N VAL A 177 13.81 14.93 -32.17
CA VAL A 177 14.94 15.35 -31.32
C VAL A 177 14.42 16.12 -30.10
N SER A 178 14.36 15.42 -28.97
CA SER A 178 14.11 15.95 -27.63
C SER A 178 15.33 15.66 -26.74
N SER A 179 15.29 16.14 -25.50
CA SER A 179 16.35 15.84 -24.53
C SER A 179 16.38 14.34 -24.18
N LEU A 180 15.20 13.71 -24.06
CA LEU A 180 15.01 12.28 -23.84
C LEU A 180 15.60 11.46 -25.00
N THR A 181 15.25 11.77 -26.25
CA THR A 181 15.72 11.00 -27.41
C THR A 181 17.21 11.22 -27.68
N ALA A 182 17.74 12.41 -27.37
CA ALA A 182 19.18 12.66 -27.41
C ALA A 182 19.96 11.83 -26.37
N ALA A 183 19.42 11.67 -25.16
CA ALA A 183 19.99 10.80 -24.14
C ALA A 183 19.89 9.32 -24.55
N MET A 184 18.75 8.91 -25.10
CA MET A 184 18.55 7.56 -25.65
C MET A 184 19.56 7.21 -26.75
N ASP A 185 19.80 8.14 -27.68
CA ASP A 185 20.78 7.94 -28.76
C ASP A 185 22.19 7.71 -28.19
N VAL A 186 22.55 8.37 -27.08
CA VAL A 186 23.82 8.10 -26.39
C VAL A 186 23.80 6.71 -25.74
N ALA A 187 22.70 6.34 -25.08
CA ALA A 187 22.53 5.05 -24.41
C ALA A 187 22.63 3.84 -25.33
N ARG A 188 22.23 4.03 -26.59
CA ARG A 188 22.28 3.04 -27.67
C ARG A 188 23.60 3.07 -28.44
N GLY A 189 24.47 4.04 -28.18
CA GLY A 189 25.72 4.26 -28.91
C GLY A 189 25.55 4.85 -30.32
N GLY A 190 24.40 5.46 -30.59
CA GLY A 190 24.04 6.11 -31.84
C GLY A 190 22.53 6.27 -32.02
N ARG A 191 22.13 7.07 -33.01
CA ARG A 191 20.73 7.19 -33.43
C ARG A 191 20.38 6.08 -34.41
N PHE A 192 19.37 5.28 -34.09
CA PHE A 192 18.87 4.20 -34.95
C PHE A 192 17.35 4.26 -35.06
N GLU A 193 16.85 4.75 -36.20
CA GLU A 193 15.40 4.82 -36.52
C GLU A 193 14.79 3.43 -36.71
N GLU A 194 15.58 2.48 -37.23
CA GLU A 194 15.25 1.07 -37.35
C GLU A 194 16.20 0.23 -36.48
N LEU A 195 15.80 -0.99 -36.11
CA LEU A 195 16.66 -1.88 -35.33
C LEU A 195 17.98 -2.19 -36.06
N PRO A 196 19.15 -1.91 -35.47
CA PRO A 196 20.41 -2.29 -36.06
C PRO A 196 20.62 -3.81 -35.96
N ALA A 197 21.46 -4.37 -36.84
CA ALA A 197 21.84 -5.79 -36.77
C ALA A 197 22.54 -6.15 -35.43
N SER A 198 23.18 -5.16 -34.80
CA SER A 198 23.77 -5.25 -33.47
C SER A 198 24.00 -3.84 -32.92
N TYR A 199 23.77 -3.65 -31.63
CA TYR A 199 24.16 -2.44 -30.92
C TYR A 199 25.66 -2.45 -30.56
N PRO A 200 26.30 -1.28 -30.39
CA PRO A 200 27.66 -1.19 -29.83
C PRO A 200 27.79 -1.88 -28.47
N ASP A 201 28.94 -2.50 -28.20
CA ASP A 201 29.18 -3.26 -26.96
C ASP A 201 29.00 -2.44 -25.68
N ASN A 202 29.23 -1.12 -25.77
CA ASN A 202 29.07 -0.18 -24.66
C ASN A 202 27.65 0.39 -24.51
N ALA A 203 26.69 -0.03 -25.33
CA ALA A 203 25.29 0.35 -25.16
C ALA A 203 24.73 -0.24 -23.86
N TRP A 204 23.93 0.55 -23.14
CA TRP A 204 23.21 0.11 -21.93
C TRP A 204 21.70 0.05 -22.10
N TYR A 205 21.20 0.54 -23.24
CA TYR A 205 19.84 0.37 -23.68
C TYR A 205 19.80 -0.25 -25.07
N THR A 206 19.09 -1.36 -25.22
CA THR A 206 18.97 -2.13 -26.46
C THR A 206 17.55 -2.67 -26.61
N TYR A 207 17.15 -2.99 -27.84
CA TYR A 207 15.81 -3.51 -28.13
C TYR A 207 15.88 -4.57 -29.23
N SER A 208 15.00 -5.56 -29.20
CA SER A 208 14.98 -6.67 -30.16
C SER A 208 13.64 -6.91 -30.83
N ASP A 209 12.55 -6.31 -30.33
CA ASP A 209 11.23 -6.47 -30.92
C ASP A 209 11.08 -5.56 -32.15
N GLN A 210 10.86 -6.19 -33.30
CA GLN A 210 10.77 -5.55 -34.61
C GLN A 210 9.50 -4.73 -34.81
N THR A 211 8.51 -4.86 -33.92
CA THR A 211 7.27 -4.09 -33.96
C THR A 211 7.41 -2.68 -33.36
N CYS A 212 8.47 -2.45 -32.59
CA CYS A 212 8.71 -1.19 -31.89
C CYS A 212 9.60 -0.27 -32.74
N ASP A 213 9.05 0.88 -33.12
CA ASP A 213 9.76 1.93 -33.84
C ASP A 213 10.56 2.86 -32.91
N TYR A 214 11.15 3.93 -33.46
CA TYR A 214 11.95 4.87 -32.68
C TYR A 214 11.18 5.53 -31.53
N GLU A 215 9.90 5.87 -31.76
CA GLU A 215 9.06 6.53 -30.76
C GLU A 215 8.74 5.56 -29.62
N CYS A 216 8.35 4.32 -29.96
CA CYS A 216 8.15 3.25 -28.98
C CYS A 216 9.41 2.97 -28.14
N MET A 217 10.61 2.96 -28.76
CA MET A 217 11.87 2.82 -28.02
C MET A 217 12.15 4.03 -27.11
N ALA A 218 11.75 5.24 -27.48
CA ALA A 218 11.88 6.41 -26.62
C ALA A 218 10.98 6.33 -25.40
N SER A 219 9.73 5.86 -25.55
CA SER A 219 8.83 5.58 -24.43
C SER A 219 9.41 4.53 -23.48
N GLY A 220 9.93 3.44 -24.05
CA GLY A 220 10.61 2.39 -23.29
C GLY A 220 11.83 2.90 -22.53
N TYR A 221 12.67 3.73 -23.15
CA TYR A 221 13.82 4.36 -22.50
C TYR A 221 13.41 5.25 -21.32
N PHE A 222 12.32 6.02 -21.47
CA PHE A 222 11.78 6.84 -20.39
C PHE A 222 11.32 5.95 -19.22
N TYR A 223 10.57 4.87 -19.51
CA TYR A 223 10.15 3.91 -18.50
C TYR A 223 11.33 3.26 -17.77
N TRP A 224 12.31 2.72 -18.50
CA TRP A 224 13.45 2.03 -17.88
C TRP A 224 14.25 2.96 -16.96
N GLY A 225 14.47 4.20 -17.40
CA GLY A 225 15.09 5.23 -16.58
C GLY A 225 14.28 5.55 -15.33
N MET A 226 12.99 5.90 -15.50
CA MET A 226 12.13 6.31 -14.39
C MET A 226 11.98 5.19 -13.36
N SER A 227 11.57 3.99 -13.79
CA SER A 227 11.37 2.84 -12.90
C SER A 227 12.66 2.42 -12.18
N SER A 228 13.84 2.60 -12.78
CA SER A 228 15.13 2.35 -12.10
C SER A 228 15.46 3.43 -11.06
N VAL A 229 15.15 4.71 -11.35
CA VAL A 229 15.34 5.82 -10.40
C VAL A 229 14.40 5.72 -9.20
N LEU A 230 13.17 5.26 -9.42
CA LEU A 230 12.18 4.98 -8.37
C LEU A 230 12.45 3.68 -7.60
N GLY A 231 13.33 2.82 -8.12
CA GLY A 231 13.78 1.59 -7.45
C GLY A 231 12.98 0.33 -7.79
N ALA A 232 12.06 0.38 -8.75
CA ALA A 232 11.29 -0.79 -9.19
C ALA A 232 12.16 -1.90 -9.81
N GLN A 233 13.29 -1.52 -10.43
CA GLN A 233 14.15 -2.45 -11.15
C GLN A 233 15.29 -3.04 -10.30
N ALA A 234 15.40 -2.67 -9.01
CA ALA A 234 16.58 -2.94 -8.18
C ALA A 234 16.95 -4.43 -8.06
N ASN A 235 15.95 -5.31 -8.15
CA ASN A 235 16.07 -6.77 -8.02
C ASN A 235 15.93 -7.53 -9.35
N ARG A 236 15.94 -6.83 -10.50
CA ARG A 236 15.60 -7.41 -11.83
C ARG A 236 16.76 -7.53 -12.80
N GLY A 237 17.99 -7.19 -12.39
CA GLY A 237 19.17 -7.14 -13.27
C GLY A 237 19.39 -8.39 -14.12
N ASP A 238 19.21 -9.58 -13.55
CA ASP A 238 19.40 -10.85 -14.28
C ASP A 238 18.37 -11.07 -15.40
N VAL A 239 17.18 -10.48 -15.28
CA VAL A 239 16.07 -10.63 -16.23
C VAL A 239 16.09 -9.54 -17.30
N ILE A 240 16.45 -8.30 -16.94
CA ILE A 240 16.31 -7.15 -17.84
C ILE A 240 17.62 -6.72 -18.51
N SER A 241 18.78 -7.25 -18.09
CA SER A 241 20.11 -6.84 -18.59
C SER A 241 20.33 -6.97 -20.10
N GLY A 242 19.52 -7.78 -20.79
CA GLY A 242 19.51 -7.87 -22.26
C GLY A 242 18.89 -6.66 -22.97
N VAL A 243 18.13 -5.83 -22.25
CA VAL A 243 17.43 -4.64 -22.75
C VAL A 243 17.94 -3.39 -22.04
N TRP A 244 18.10 -3.44 -20.72
CA TRP A 244 18.49 -2.32 -19.87
C TRP A 244 19.50 -2.73 -18.80
N LYS A 245 20.64 -2.04 -18.73
CA LYS A 245 21.74 -2.40 -17.81
C LYS A 245 21.80 -1.55 -16.53
N LEU A 246 21.03 -0.47 -16.42
CA LEU A 246 21.14 0.52 -15.33
C LEU A 246 19.97 0.43 -14.34
N PHE A 247 19.84 -0.71 -13.66
CA PHE A 247 18.62 -1.09 -12.95
C PHE A 247 18.49 -0.55 -11.51
N ARG A 248 19.47 0.23 -11.02
CA ARG A 248 19.38 1.00 -9.77
C ARG A 248 19.56 2.49 -10.02
N LYS A 249 19.01 3.32 -9.13
CA LYS A 249 19.15 4.79 -9.17
C LYS A 249 20.60 5.26 -9.35
N ASP A 250 21.55 4.67 -8.63
CA ASP A 250 22.97 5.03 -8.72
C ASP A 250 23.62 4.57 -10.03
N ASP A 251 23.12 3.49 -10.64
CA ASP A 251 23.56 3.03 -11.96
C ASP A 251 23.12 4.05 -13.03
N VAL A 252 21.87 4.53 -12.99
CA VAL A 252 21.37 5.58 -13.91
C VAL A 252 22.15 6.86 -13.70
N LYS A 253 22.36 7.29 -12.45
CA LYS A 253 23.12 8.49 -12.11
C LYS A 253 24.54 8.51 -12.70
N THR A 254 25.20 7.35 -12.71
CA THR A 254 26.60 7.24 -13.13
C THR A 254 26.73 6.88 -14.62
N GLY A 255 25.91 5.95 -15.10
CA GLY A 255 25.94 5.42 -16.46
C GLY A 255 25.21 6.29 -17.48
N ASP A 256 24.17 7.00 -17.05
CA ASP A 256 23.36 7.87 -17.91
C ASP A 256 23.05 9.21 -17.21
N PRO A 257 24.08 10.06 -16.99
CA PRO A 257 23.91 11.32 -16.26
C PRO A 257 22.97 12.30 -16.98
N SER A 258 22.83 12.18 -18.30
CA SER A 258 21.89 12.99 -19.09
C SER A 258 20.45 12.64 -18.75
N LEU A 259 20.09 11.34 -18.79
CA LEU A 259 18.77 10.89 -18.38
C LEU A 259 18.52 11.18 -16.90
N TYR A 260 19.48 10.87 -16.02
CA TYR A 260 19.32 11.12 -14.60
C TYR A 260 19.04 12.60 -14.29
N ALA A 261 19.73 13.52 -14.97
CA ALA A 261 19.49 14.94 -14.82
C ALA A 261 18.07 15.34 -15.25
N LEU A 262 17.55 14.77 -16.34
CA LEU A 262 16.17 15.00 -16.79
C LEU A 262 15.14 14.47 -15.78
N LEU A 263 15.36 13.25 -15.27
CA LEU A 263 14.44 12.59 -14.34
C LEU A 263 14.42 13.23 -12.94
N ASN A 264 15.44 13.99 -12.57
CA ASN A 264 15.53 14.68 -11.27
C ASN A 264 15.40 16.20 -11.39
N ASP A 265 15.03 16.74 -12.56
CA ASP A 265 14.82 18.17 -12.73
C ASP A 265 13.45 18.55 -12.11
N PRO A 266 13.43 19.36 -11.03
CA PRO A 266 12.19 19.71 -10.33
C PRO A 266 11.25 20.55 -11.18
N SER A 267 11.71 21.10 -12.32
CA SER A 267 10.87 21.88 -13.23
C SER A 267 9.76 21.05 -13.88
N TYR A 268 9.92 19.72 -13.92
CA TYR A 268 8.96 18.81 -14.54
C TYR A 268 8.05 18.11 -13.54
N ILE A 269 8.36 18.16 -12.23
CA ILE A 269 7.53 17.57 -11.18
C ILE A 269 7.25 16.08 -11.47
N LEU A 270 8.30 15.35 -11.88
CA LEU A 270 8.22 13.91 -12.09
C LEU A 270 8.05 13.18 -10.74
N PRO A 271 7.44 11.98 -10.72
CA PRO A 271 7.35 11.16 -9.52
C PRO A 271 8.72 10.94 -8.87
N THR A 272 8.76 10.93 -7.55
CA THR A 272 9.96 10.69 -6.75
C THR A 272 9.82 9.48 -5.81
N VAL A 273 8.58 9.04 -5.59
CA VAL A 273 8.19 7.84 -4.85
C VAL A 273 7.64 6.82 -5.85
N LEU A 274 8.02 5.55 -5.70
CA LEU A 274 7.47 4.46 -6.51
C LEU A 274 6.01 4.19 -6.10
N PRO A 275 5.04 4.20 -7.02
CA PRO A 275 3.69 3.75 -6.71
C PRO A 275 3.67 2.31 -6.18
N ASP A 276 2.90 2.07 -5.14
CA ASP A 276 2.72 0.75 -4.52
C ASP A 276 1.28 0.20 -4.68
N GLY A 277 0.41 0.96 -5.35
CA GLY A 277 -1.00 0.61 -5.53
C GLY A 277 -1.88 0.87 -4.31
N THR A 278 -1.39 1.65 -3.35
CA THR A 278 -2.13 2.09 -2.16
C THR A 278 -2.12 3.62 -2.08
N TYR A 279 -2.81 4.26 -3.02
CA TYR A 279 -2.96 5.72 -3.06
C TYR A 279 -3.73 6.20 -1.83
N ARG A 280 -3.03 6.81 -0.88
CA ARG A 280 -3.56 7.26 0.39
C ARG A 280 -3.77 8.77 0.31
N ASN A 281 -4.89 9.18 -0.27
CA ASN A 281 -5.35 10.56 -0.26
C ASN A 281 -5.21 11.21 1.15
N PHE A 282 -4.13 11.94 1.37
CA PHE A 282 -3.74 12.60 2.61
C PHE A 282 -4.49 13.93 2.73
N GLN A 283 -5.81 13.86 2.60
CA GLN A 283 -6.67 14.87 3.18
C GLN A 283 -7.09 14.40 4.56
N TYR A 284 -6.53 15.05 5.58
CA TYR A 284 -7.30 15.41 6.77
C TYR A 284 -8.51 16.24 6.31
N SER A 285 -9.48 15.60 5.67
CA SER A 285 -10.83 16.12 5.60
C SER A 285 -11.48 15.71 6.91
N GLU A 286 -11.99 16.69 7.67
CA GLU A 286 -12.80 16.47 8.87
C GLU A 286 -14.07 15.63 8.60
N GLU A 287 -14.26 15.09 7.38
CA GLU A 287 -15.48 14.44 6.91
C GLU A 287 -15.30 13.01 6.35
N ALA A 288 -14.07 12.47 6.27
CA ALA A 288 -13.87 11.03 6.04
C ALA A 288 -14.00 10.24 7.35
N THR A 289 -15.14 10.36 8.03
CA THR A 289 -15.52 9.48 9.13
C THR A 289 -15.92 8.12 8.55
N LEU A 290 -14.95 7.27 8.21
CA LEU A 290 -15.08 5.83 8.52
C LEU A 290 -15.51 5.76 9.99
N SER A 291 -16.40 4.84 10.38
CA SER A 291 -17.04 4.88 11.72
C SER A 291 -16.03 4.84 12.88
N GLN A 292 -15.47 6.01 13.23
CA GLN A 292 -14.77 6.34 14.45
C GLN A 292 -15.76 6.52 15.59
N THR A 293 -16.97 5.97 15.46
CA THR A 293 -17.87 5.84 16.59
C THR A 293 -17.09 5.03 17.62
N PRO A 294 -16.80 5.59 18.80
CA PRO A 294 -16.03 4.86 19.79
C PRO A 294 -16.70 3.52 20.09
N PRO A 295 -15.92 2.44 20.29
CA PRO A 295 -16.48 1.13 20.55
C PRO A 295 -17.36 1.14 21.80
N THR A 296 -18.51 0.46 21.73
CA THR A 296 -19.40 0.28 22.89
C THR A 296 -19.09 -1.00 23.68
N PHE A 297 -18.21 -1.86 23.16
CA PHE A 297 -17.86 -3.18 23.70
C PHE A 297 -19.05 -4.09 24.02
N ASP A 298 -20.19 -3.84 23.37
CA ASP A 298 -21.37 -4.67 23.47
C ASP A 298 -21.14 -6.01 22.76
N ILE A 299 -21.17 -7.10 23.51
CA ILE A 299 -21.12 -8.44 22.94
C ILE A 299 -22.43 -8.71 22.21
N LYS A 300 -22.33 -8.86 20.89
CA LYS A 300 -23.45 -9.21 20.01
C LYS A 300 -23.38 -10.69 19.63
N SER A 301 -24.53 -11.27 19.28
CA SER A 301 -24.55 -12.59 18.67
C SER A 301 -23.88 -12.53 17.30
N CYS A 302 -22.95 -13.45 17.04
CA CYS A 302 -22.43 -13.69 15.71
C CYS A 302 -23.41 -14.62 14.96
N THR A 303 -23.90 -14.18 13.81
CA THR A 303 -24.70 -14.98 12.87
C THR A 303 -24.00 -15.03 11.51
N ASP A 304 -22.69 -14.79 11.50
CA ASP A 304 -21.91 -14.74 10.30
C ASP A 304 -21.72 -16.16 9.76
N SER A 305 -22.23 -16.41 8.55
CA SER A 305 -22.11 -17.72 7.92
C SER A 305 -20.68 -18.08 7.55
N HIS A 306 -19.78 -17.08 7.50
CA HIS A 306 -18.36 -17.31 7.19
C HIS A 306 -17.62 -18.00 8.33
N PHE A 307 -18.06 -17.77 9.58
CA PHE A 307 -17.46 -18.34 10.78
C PHE A 307 -18.51 -19.03 11.66
N PRO A 308 -18.97 -20.24 11.29
CA PRO A 308 -20.10 -20.89 11.96
C PRO A 308 -19.82 -21.30 13.42
N PHE A 309 -18.56 -21.24 13.85
CA PHE A 309 -18.11 -21.60 15.20
C PHE A 309 -18.19 -20.43 16.18
N PHE A 310 -18.21 -19.19 15.71
CA PHE A 310 -18.31 -18.02 16.57
C PHE A 310 -19.77 -17.68 16.83
N ASN A 311 -20.12 -17.43 18.08
CA ASN A 311 -21.45 -16.97 18.49
C ASN A 311 -21.41 -15.59 19.16
N GLN A 312 -20.21 -15.07 19.41
CA GLN A 312 -19.95 -13.78 20.04
C GLN A 312 -19.14 -12.91 19.09
N ARG A 313 -19.46 -11.61 19.07
CA ARG A 313 -18.61 -10.59 18.43
C ARG A 313 -18.65 -9.25 19.13
N ILE A 314 -17.55 -8.53 19.08
CA ILE A 314 -17.43 -7.11 19.42
C ILE A 314 -16.85 -6.38 18.20
N ASN A 315 -17.33 -5.16 17.93
CA ASN A 315 -16.81 -4.29 16.88
C ASN A 315 -15.96 -3.18 17.49
N VAL A 316 -14.68 -3.13 17.14
CA VAL A 316 -13.71 -2.12 17.58
C VAL A 316 -13.31 -1.29 16.38
N PHE A 317 -13.80 -0.04 16.29
CA PHE A 317 -13.57 0.84 15.14
C PHE A 317 -13.86 0.22 13.76
N GLY A 318 -14.68 -0.82 13.67
CA GLY A 318 -15.00 -1.54 12.44
C GLY A 318 -14.27 -2.89 12.27
N ILE A 319 -13.25 -3.15 13.08
CA ILE A 319 -12.55 -4.44 13.17
C ILE A 319 -13.37 -5.37 14.06
N GLN A 320 -13.55 -6.61 13.63
CA GLN A 320 -14.34 -7.60 14.37
C GLN A 320 -13.45 -8.41 15.30
N VAL A 321 -13.88 -8.53 16.56
CA VAL A 321 -13.35 -9.51 17.52
C VAL A 321 -14.39 -10.60 17.67
N TYR A 322 -14.10 -11.79 17.13
CA TYR A 322 -14.97 -12.95 17.23
C TYR A 322 -14.57 -13.86 18.40
N ALA A 323 -15.52 -14.60 18.96
CA ALA A 323 -15.20 -15.64 19.93
C ALA A 323 -16.18 -16.81 19.86
N ASP A 324 -15.68 -17.99 20.22
CA ASP A 324 -16.48 -19.20 20.36
C ASP A 324 -17.43 -19.13 21.59
N PRO A 325 -18.39 -20.06 21.73
CA PRO A 325 -19.38 -20.04 22.81
C PRO A 325 -18.85 -20.16 24.23
N ASN A 326 -17.68 -20.75 24.41
CA ASN A 326 -17.10 -21.06 25.71
C ASN A 326 -16.07 -20.01 26.16
N VAL A 327 -15.62 -19.12 25.27
CA VAL A 327 -14.81 -17.96 25.67
C VAL A 327 -15.61 -17.08 26.65
N PRO A 328 -15.10 -16.84 27.87
CA PRO A 328 -15.76 -15.99 28.84
C PRO A 328 -15.89 -14.54 28.36
N LYS A 329 -17.03 -13.92 28.66
CA LYS A 329 -17.35 -12.54 28.24
C LYS A 329 -16.30 -11.51 28.63
N ASN A 330 -15.71 -11.64 29.81
CA ASN A 330 -14.68 -10.71 30.28
C ASN A 330 -13.37 -10.83 29.48
N LYS A 331 -13.08 -11.99 28.88
CA LYS A 331 -11.87 -12.21 28.07
C LYS A 331 -12.03 -11.59 26.68
N ILE A 332 -13.16 -11.81 26.00
CA ILE A 332 -13.46 -11.09 24.74
C ILE A 332 -13.56 -9.58 24.91
N GLN A 333 -14.15 -9.10 26.02
CA GLN A 333 -14.15 -7.67 26.33
C GLN A 333 -12.73 -7.15 26.54
N HIS A 334 -11.89 -7.87 27.28
CA HIS A 334 -10.50 -7.49 27.50
C HIS A 334 -9.73 -7.35 26.19
N ALA A 335 -9.76 -8.37 25.32
CA ALA A 335 -9.10 -8.33 24.02
C ALA A 335 -9.59 -7.16 23.15
N ALA A 336 -10.90 -6.90 23.13
CA ALA A 336 -11.45 -5.77 22.41
C ALA A 336 -10.99 -4.41 22.97
N ASN A 337 -10.87 -4.28 24.29
CA ASN A 337 -10.35 -3.06 24.92
C ASN A 337 -8.86 -2.87 24.61
N VAL A 338 -8.06 -3.93 24.64
CA VAL A 338 -6.64 -3.88 24.26
C VAL A 338 -6.49 -3.43 22.80
N LEU A 339 -7.31 -3.97 21.89
CA LEU A 339 -7.32 -3.54 20.48
C LEU A 339 -7.68 -2.07 20.34
N ALA A 340 -8.67 -1.59 21.10
CA ALA A 340 -9.03 -0.18 21.10
C ALA A 340 -7.88 0.70 21.61
N GLN A 341 -7.18 0.30 22.68
CA GLN A 341 -6.05 1.04 23.26
C GLN A 341 -4.78 1.02 22.38
N TYR A 342 -4.62 0.01 21.51
CA TYR A 342 -3.56 0.03 20.51
C TYR A 342 -3.86 0.96 19.33
N LEU A 343 -5.13 1.07 18.94
CA LEU A 343 -5.56 1.94 17.84
C LEU A 343 -5.80 3.40 18.28
N ASP A 344 -6.22 3.61 19.53
CA ASP A 344 -6.45 4.90 20.18
C ASP A 344 -5.85 4.86 21.59
N ASN A 345 -4.55 5.18 21.67
CA ASN A 345 -3.74 5.04 22.87
C ASN A 345 -3.95 6.18 23.88
N ASP A 346 -4.44 7.34 23.45
CA ASP A 346 -4.83 8.43 24.35
C ASP A 346 -6.28 8.30 24.88
N GLU A 347 -7.01 7.32 24.33
CA GLU A 347 -8.38 6.91 24.61
C GLU A 347 -9.38 8.06 24.47
N ASN A 348 -9.24 8.89 23.44
CA ASN A 348 -10.10 10.05 23.21
C ASN A 348 -11.36 9.71 22.39
N GLY A 349 -11.46 8.50 21.85
CA GLY A 349 -12.53 8.03 20.98
C GLY A 349 -12.21 8.08 19.49
N VAL A 350 -11.01 8.52 19.11
CA VAL A 350 -10.52 8.73 17.75
C VAL A 350 -9.22 7.95 17.61
N VAL A 351 -9.16 7.09 16.60
CA VAL A 351 -7.93 6.34 16.27
C VAL A 351 -6.76 7.30 16.01
N ASP A 352 -5.61 6.98 16.61
CA ASP A 352 -4.36 7.77 16.57
C ASP A 352 -3.74 7.82 15.17
N ASP A 353 -3.79 6.69 14.45
CA ASP A 353 -3.36 6.58 13.06
C ASP A 353 -4.48 6.05 12.15
N PRO A 354 -5.24 6.95 11.51
CA PRO A 354 -6.29 6.58 10.56
C PRO A 354 -5.79 5.78 9.34
N ARG A 355 -4.51 5.91 8.94
CA ARG A 355 -3.92 5.15 7.83
C ARG A 355 -3.81 3.68 8.20
N VAL A 356 -3.34 3.40 9.42
CA VAL A 356 -3.27 2.04 9.97
C VAL A 356 -4.66 1.40 9.97
N LEU A 357 -5.68 2.11 10.48
CA LEU A 357 -7.05 1.60 10.49
C LEU A 357 -7.62 1.36 9.08
N SER A 358 -7.36 2.26 8.12
CA SER A 358 -7.83 2.09 6.73
C SER A 358 -7.31 0.80 6.12
N VAL A 359 -6.01 0.54 6.25
CA VAL A 359 -5.38 -0.65 5.68
C VAL A 359 -5.85 -1.92 6.37
N MET A 360 -6.09 -1.88 7.69
CA MET A 360 -6.73 -2.99 8.40
C MET A 360 -8.15 -3.27 7.87
N HIS A 361 -8.95 -2.25 7.53
CA HIS A 361 -10.25 -2.47 6.90
C HIS A 361 -10.16 -3.02 5.47
N GLU A 362 -9.23 -2.51 4.66
CA GLU A 362 -9.02 -2.96 3.28
C GLU A 362 -8.63 -4.45 3.20
N ASN A 363 -7.97 -4.96 4.25
CA ASN A 363 -7.57 -6.35 4.38
C ASN A 363 -8.51 -7.17 5.29
N ASN A 364 -9.71 -6.65 5.57
CA ASN A 364 -10.73 -7.31 6.39
C ASN A 364 -10.18 -7.85 7.73
N ALA A 365 -9.30 -7.07 8.38
CA ALA A 365 -8.63 -7.47 9.62
C ALA A 365 -9.63 -7.93 10.69
N PHE A 366 -9.29 -9.00 11.40
CA PHE A 366 -10.11 -9.50 12.50
C PHE A 366 -9.27 -10.20 13.58
N LEU A 367 -9.78 -10.20 14.80
CA LEU A 367 -9.27 -11.03 15.89
C LEU A 367 -10.25 -12.16 16.13
N PHE A 368 -9.78 -13.37 16.39
CA PHE A 368 -10.65 -14.46 16.79
C PHE A 368 -10.15 -15.20 18.02
N MET A 369 -11.07 -15.47 18.94
CA MET A 369 -10.75 -16.10 20.21
C MET A 369 -11.32 -17.50 20.32
N TRP A 370 -10.48 -18.41 20.83
CA TRP A 370 -10.81 -19.81 21.05
C TRP A 370 -10.66 -20.19 22.54
N SER A 371 -11.51 -21.09 22.99
CA SER A 371 -11.53 -21.65 24.34
C SER A 371 -10.73 -22.94 24.48
N ASP A 372 -10.50 -23.61 23.36
CA ASP A 372 -9.76 -24.86 23.22
C ASP A 372 -8.95 -24.77 21.92
N GLU A 373 -7.64 -24.94 22.01
CA GLU A 373 -6.70 -24.84 20.88
C GLU A 373 -7.03 -25.85 19.78
N SER A 374 -7.67 -26.97 20.10
CA SER A 374 -8.14 -27.93 19.09
C SER A 374 -9.20 -27.36 18.14
N LEU A 375 -9.86 -26.27 18.52
CA LEU A 375 -10.75 -25.53 17.61
C LEU A 375 -9.97 -24.77 16.53
N PHE A 376 -8.68 -24.50 16.72
CA PHE A 376 -7.85 -23.84 15.72
C PHE A 376 -7.79 -24.65 14.42
N GLU A 377 -7.59 -25.97 14.49
CA GLU A 377 -7.59 -26.83 13.30
C GLU A 377 -8.95 -26.81 12.57
N GLU A 378 -10.06 -26.76 13.31
CA GLU A 378 -11.40 -26.65 12.73
C GLU A 378 -11.64 -25.27 12.08
N LEU A 379 -11.12 -24.21 12.71
CA LEU A 379 -11.19 -22.83 12.23
C LEU A 379 -10.35 -22.64 10.97
N GLU A 380 -9.11 -23.11 10.96
CA GLU A 380 -8.22 -23.07 9.81
C GLU A 380 -8.84 -23.81 8.62
N ALA A 381 -9.35 -25.03 8.85
CA ALA A 381 -10.04 -25.81 7.82
C ALA A 381 -11.28 -25.08 7.27
N ALA A 382 -12.04 -24.40 8.13
CA ALA A 382 -13.20 -23.64 7.71
C ALA A 382 -12.83 -22.38 6.93
N TYR A 383 -11.80 -21.66 7.38
CA TYR A 383 -11.24 -20.49 6.70
C TYR A 383 -10.75 -20.86 5.30
N LEU A 384 -9.94 -21.92 5.17
CA LEU A 384 -9.46 -22.44 3.89
C LEU A 384 -10.58 -22.93 2.95
N SER A 385 -11.76 -23.27 3.49
CA SER A 385 -12.91 -23.74 2.72
C SER A 385 -13.87 -22.61 2.27
N ASN A 386 -13.60 -21.37 2.68
CA ASN A 386 -14.49 -20.23 2.52
C ASN A 386 -13.94 -19.24 1.46
N PRO A 387 -14.77 -18.73 0.53
CA PRO A 387 -14.34 -17.69 -0.43
C PRO A 387 -14.13 -16.30 0.20
N TRP A 388 -14.38 -16.11 1.49
CA TRP A 388 -14.12 -14.86 2.20
C TRP A 388 -12.62 -14.72 2.52
N GLU A 389 -12.01 -13.63 2.06
CA GLU A 389 -10.61 -13.29 2.32
C GLU A 389 -10.52 -12.24 3.44
N GLY A 390 -9.68 -12.48 4.44
CA GLY A 390 -9.34 -11.48 5.45
C GLY A 390 -8.17 -11.91 6.32
N GLU A 391 -7.40 -10.96 6.84
CA GLU A 391 -6.23 -11.26 7.66
C GLU A 391 -6.63 -11.35 9.15
N GLY A 392 -6.37 -12.50 9.76
CA GLY A 392 -6.84 -12.83 11.10
C GLY A 392 -5.70 -13.14 12.06
N GLN A 393 -5.84 -12.71 13.31
CA GLN A 393 -4.99 -13.14 14.41
C GLN A 393 -5.80 -13.93 15.43
N ASP A 394 -5.23 -15.01 15.95
CA ASP A 394 -5.87 -15.82 16.98
C ASP A 394 -5.47 -15.35 18.39
N LEU A 395 -6.31 -15.68 19.37
CA LEU A 395 -6.04 -15.39 20.79
C LEU A 395 -6.80 -16.38 21.68
N GLY A 396 -6.07 -17.23 22.38
CA GLY A 396 -6.57 -18.16 23.37
C GLY A 396 -7.25 -17.47 24.56
N SER A 397 -8.32 -18.08 25.03
CA SER A 397 -9.03 -17.60 26.22
C SER A 397 -8.20 -17.74 27.50
N GLU A 398 -7.30 -18.73 27.57
CA GLU A 398 -6.46 -18.96 28.73
C GLU A 398 -5.26 -18.01 28.76
N GLU A 399 -4.66 -17.66 27.63
CA GLU A 399 -3.55 -16.68 27.56
C GLU A 399 -3.99 -15.23 27.75
N SER A 400 -5.26 -14.91 27.48
CA SER A 400 -5.83 -13.62 27.85
C SER A 400 -5.93 -13.51 29.37
N ARG A 401 -5.11 -12.70 30.06
CA ARG A 401 -5.03 -12.60 31.53
C ARG A 401 -5.23 -11.16 32.03
N PRO A 402 -6.47 -10.60 32.01
CA PRO A 402 -6.76 -9.25 32.52
C PRO A 402 -6.27 -8.99 33.95
N GLU A 403 -6.26 -10.03 34.78
CA GLU A 403 -5.80 -9.99 36.17
C GLU A 403 -4.33 -9.59 36.31
N TRP A 404 -3.49 -9.85 35.30
CA TRP A 404 -2.06 -9.52 35.28
C TRP A 404 -1.82 -8.00 35.47
N HIS A 405 -2.65 -7.17 34.85
CA HIS A 405 -2.63 -5.71 34.99
C HIS A 405 -2.91 -5.24 36.41
N SER A 406 -3.85 -5.90 37.10
CA SER A 406 -4.22 -5.56 38.47
C SER A 406 -3.25 -6.11 39.53
N ASN A 407 -2.43 -7.12 39.16
CA ASN A 407 -1.49 -7.79 40.06
C ASN A 407 -0.05 -7.24 39.95
N GLY A 408 0.09 -5.98 39.50
CA GLY A 408 1.37 -5.30 39.38
C GLY A 408 2.31 -5.93 38.34
N TYR A 409 1.75 -6.49 37.26
CA TYR A 409 2.49 -7.14 36.18
C TYR A 409 3.31 -8.34 36.66
N THR A 410 2.70 -9.20 37.49
CA THR A 410 3.31 -10.42 38.02
C THR A 410 2.38 -11.62 37.88
N GLY A 411 2.96 -12.81 37.70
CA GLY A 411 2.23 -14.04 37.37
C GLY A 411 2.36 -14.37 35.88
N GLU A 412 1.49 -15.24 35.38
CA GLU A 412 1.39 -15.52 33.95
C GLU A 412 1.08 -14.24 33.18
N PHE A 413 1.77 -14.05 32.06
CA PHE A 413 1.64 -12.88 31.21
C PHE A 413 0.28 -12.83 30.52
N ASP A 414 -0.17 -11.62 30.21
CA ASP A 414 -1.36 -11.40 29.41
C ASP A 414 -1.03 -11.43 27.92
N GLY A 415 -1.25 -12.58 27.29
CA GLY A 415 -1.00 -12.81 25.86
C GLY A 415 -1.79 -11.87 24.94
N ALA A 416 -2.90 -11.29 25.43
CA ALA A 416 -3.63 -10.28 24.65
C ALA A 416 -2.77 -9.05 24.29
N ILE A 417 -1.73 -8.74 25.05
CA ILE A 417 -0.78 -7.66 24.73
C ILE A 417 0.04 -7.97 23.48
N GLU A 418 0.31 -9.25 23.23
CA GLU A 418 1.12 -9.74 22.12
C GLU A 418 0.27 -9.98 20.87
N GLU A 419 -0.73 -10.85 20.96
CA GLU A 419 -1.51 -11.23 19.80
C GLU A 419 -2.27 -10.04 19.19
N VAL A 420 -2.88 -9.20 20.02
CA VAL A 420 -3.56 -8.02 19.50
C VAL A 420 -2.56 -7.04 18.85
N TRP A 421 -1.32 -6.99 19.35
CA TRP A 421 -0.26 -6.19 18.74
C TRP A 421 0.15 -6.77 17.38
N HIS A 422 0.33 -8.10 17.25
CA HIS A 422 0.60 -8.77 15.98
C HIS A 422 -0.44 -8.40 14.92
N LEU A 423 -1.73 -8.44 15.26
CA LEU A 423 -2.78 -8.00 14.32
C LEU A 423 -2.58 -6.55 13.86
N VAL A 424 -2.35 -5.63 14.80
CA VAL A 424 -2.19 -4.19 14.51
C VAL A 424 -0.91 -3.91 13.73
N THR A 425 0.17 -4.67 13.96
CA THR A 425 1.42 -4.48 13.24
C THR A 425 1.43 -5.14 11.87
N SER A 426 1.04 -6.40 11.77
CA SER A 426 1.18 -7.20 10.55
C SER A 426 0.10 -6.88 9.51
N VAL A 427 -1.10 -6.47 9.93
CA VAL A 427 -2.18 -6.07 9.01
C VAL A 427 -2.36 -4.54 8.96
N GLY A 428 -1.86 -3.83 9.97
CA GLY A 428 -1.90 -2.38 10.04
C GLY A 428 -0.59 -1.73 9.64
N TYR A 429 0.38 -1.65 10.55
CA TYR A 429 1.62 -0.88 10.34
C TYR A 429 2.50 -1.36 9.19
N SER A 430 2.66 -2.66 8.98
CA SER A 430 3.53 -3.24 7.94
C SER A 430 3.03 -2.88 6.54
N LEU A 431 1.70 -2.84 6.36
CA LEU A 431 1.04 -2.52 5.10
C LEU A 431 0.84 -1.01 4.94
N ALA A 432 0.58 -0.30 6.05
CA ALA A 432 0.51 1.15 6.05
C ALA A 432 1.88 1.76 5.73
N TYR A 433 2.97 1.30 6.34
CA TYR A 433 4.31 1.88 6.18
C TYR A 433 5.36 0.79 5.86
N PRO A 434 5.33 0.19 4.66
CA PRO A 434 6.18 -0.96 4.32
C PRO A 434 7.69 -0.68 4.39
N GLU A 435 8.13 0.56 4.11
CA GLU A 435 9.55 0.93 4.25
C GLU A 435 10.02 0.97 5.71
N ALA A 436 9.11 1.23 6.65
CA ALA A 436 9.41 1.32 8.07
C ALA A 436 9.21 -0.02 8.79
N PHE A 437 8.04 -0.63 8.59
CA PHE A 437 7.56 -1.80 9.34
C PHE A 437 7.29 -3.04 8.49
N GLY A 438 7.61 -3.02 7.20
CA GLY A 438 7.46 -4.21 6.35
C GLY A 438 8.25 -5.40 6.93
N GLU A 439 7.65 -6.58 6.91
CA GLU A 439 8.22 -7.78 7.54
C GLU A 439 9.16 -8.55 6.59
N GLY A 440 9.19 -8.17 5.32
CA GLY A 440 10.13 -8.67 4.33
C GLY A 440 11.52 -8.01 4.37
N GLU A 441 12.39 -8.44 3.46
CA GLU A 441 13.70 -7.81 3.31
C GLU A 441 13.57 -6.33 2.93
N LEU A 442 14.43 -5.46 3.50
CA LEU A 442 14.62 -4.03 3.16
C LEU A 442 13.81 -2.99 3.95
N SER A 443 13.11 -3.33 5.04
CA SER A 443 12.50 -2.33 5.90
C SER A 443 13.46 -1.83 6.99
N THR A 444 13.11 -0.70 7.63
CA THR A 444 13.84 -0.18 8.79
C THR A 444 13.78 -1.17 9.96
N LEU A 445 12.62 -1.80 10.19
CA LEU A 445 12.41 -2.82 11.20
C LEU A 445 13.32 -4.02 10.98
N THR A 446 13.34 -4.59 9.78
CA THR A 446 14.08 -5.83 9.49
C THR A 446 15.60 -5.58 9.44
N SER A 447 16.01 -4.37 9.02
CA SER A 447 17.39 -3.92 9.17
C SER A 447 17.84 -3.82 10.63
N ALA A 448 16.98 -3.35 11.53
CA ALA A 448 17.27 -3.33 12.97
C ALA A 448 17.30 -4.75 13.55
N MET A 449 16.39 -5.62 13.12
CA MET A 449 16.35 -7.03 13.52
C MET A 449 17.65 -7.77 13.17
N ASP A 450 18.19 -7.57 11.96
CA ASP A 450 19.45 -8.20 11.55
C ASP A 450 20.63 -7.73 12.42
N ILE A 451 20.62 -6.47 12.87
CA ILE A 451 21.59 -5.96 13.84
C ILE A 451 21.41 -6.67 15.18
N ALA A 452 20.17 -6.84 15.65
CA ALA A 452 19.85 -7.47 16.93
C ALA A 452 20.25 -8.95 17.01
N ARG A 453 20.17 -9.64 15.89
CA ARG A 453 20.56 -11.05 15.72
C ARG A 453 22.04 -11.22 15.37
N GLY A 454 22.74 -10.14 15.05
CA GLY A 454 24.16 -10.15 14.65
C GLY A 454 24.40 -10.67 13.23
N GLY A 455 23.38 -10.67 12.37
CA GLY A 455 23.42 -11.15 11.00
C GLY A 455 22.02 -11.29 10.39
N HIS A 456 22.00 -11.52 9.08
CA HIS A 456 20.78 -11.78 8.33
C HIS A 456 20.49 -13.29 8.29
N PHE A 457 19.33 -13.70 8.83
CA PHE A 457 18.90 -15.10 8.91
C PHE A 457 17.44 -15.23 8.48
N THR A 458 17.19 -15.85 7.33
CA THR A 458 15.83 -16.06 6.76
C THR A 458 15.05 -17.18 7.43
N GLU A 459 15.73 -18.02 8.21
CA GLU A 459 15.19 -19.11 9.02
C GLU A 459 15.90 -19.07 10.39
N VAL A 460 15.31 -19.67 11.43
CA VAL A 460 15.95 -19.76 12.74
C VAL A 460 17.26 -20.56 12.65
N PRO A 461 18.43 -19.96 12.96
CA PRO A 461 19.71 -20.64 12.90
C PRO A 461 19.89 -21.57 14.11
N VAL A 462 20.64 -22.66 13.91
CA VAL A 462 21.04 -23.57 14.99
C VAL A 462 21.72 -22.84 16.17
N GLN A 463 22.42 -21.74 15.88
CA GLN A 463 23.03 -20.90 16.91
C GLN A 463 23.19 -19.46 16.44
N TYR A 464 22.66 -18.53 17.22
CA TYR A 464 22.91 -17.11 17.04
C TYR A 464 24.31 -16.69 17.56
N PRO A 465 24.89 -15.60 17.03
CA PRO A 465 26.05 -14.94 17.59
C PRO A 465 25.90 -14.64 19.09
N VAL A 466 26.99 -14.78 19.86
CA VAL A 466 26.98 -14.62 21.33
C VAL A 466 26.51 -13.23 21.79
N ASP A 467 26.76 -12.21 20.97
CA ASP A 467 26.43 -10.81 21.25
C ASP A 467 25.00 -10.41 20.82
N ALA A 468 24.24 -11.34 20.21
CA ALA A 468 22.85 -11.13 19.84
C ALA A 468 21.97 -10.92 21.09
N TRP A 469 20.94 -10.08 20.97
CA TRP A 469 19.97 -9.83 22.04
C TRP A 469 18.53 -10.19 21.66
N TYR A 470 18.32 -10.56 20.41
CA TYR A 470 17.14 -11.23 19.91
C TYR A 470 17.58 -12.58 19.32
N THR A 471 17.05 -13.67 19.86
CA THR A 471 17.45 -15.05 19.56
C THR A 471 16.25 -15.98 19.59
N TYR A 472 15.27 -15.69 18.72
CA TYR A 472 14.03 -16.45 18.59
C TYR A 472 14.29 -17.92 18.25
N ASP A 473 13.58 -18.84 18.92
CA ASP A 473 13.90 -20.27 18.90
C ASP A 473 12.80 -21.16 18.29
N ASP A 474 11.68 -20.60 17.85
CA ASP A 474 10.66 -21.36 17.10
C ASP A 474 11.14 -21.67 15.67
N GLU A 475 11.59 -22.91 15.47
CA GLU A 475 12.10 -23.40 14.18
C GLU A 475 11.06 -23.37 13.04
N THR A 476 9.76 -23.16 13.33
CA THR A 476 8.71 -23.02 12.31
C THR A 476 8.62 -21.61 11.72
N CYS A 477 9.25 -20.64 12.37
CA CYS A 477 9.19 -19.23 12.03
C CYS A 477 10.16 -18.85 10.91
N ASP A 478 9.65 -18.13 9.91
CA ASP A 478 10.45 -17.55 8.83
C ASP A 478 10.91 -16.12 9.16
N TYR A 479 11.55 -15.45 8.20
CA TYR A 479 12.03 -14.07 8.37
C TYR A 479 10.93 -13.08 8.76
N ALA A 480 9.74 -13.20 8.15
CA ALA A 480 8.65 -12.28 8.37
C ALA A 480 8.06 -12.48 9.77
N CYS A 481 7.81 -13.74 10.15
CA CYS A 481 7.39 -14.10 11.50
C CYS A 481 8.38 -13.58 12.55
N MET A 482 9.70 -13.74 12.35
CA MET A 482 10.71 -13.20 13.28
C MET A 482 10.68 -11.66 13.35
N ALA A 483 10.29 -10.98 12.27
CA ALA A 483 10.15 -9.52 12.28
C ALA A 483 8.95 -9.06 13.11
N SER A 484 7.82 -9.78 13.02
CA SER A 484 6.60 -9.56 13.81
C SER A 484 6.89 -9.72 15.31
N GLU A 485 7.61 -10.78 15.67
CA GLU A 485 8.07 -11.03 17.04
C GLU A 485 9.04 -9.95 17.53
N TYR A 486 9.99 -9.54 16.69
CA TYR A 486 10.96 -8.52 17.05
C TYR A 486 10.32 -7.15 17.36
N ILE A 487 9.33 -6.72 16.58
CA ILE A 487 8.59 -5.48 16.88
C ILE A 487 7.78 -5.62 18.18
N TYR A 488 7.18 -6.78 18.44
CA TYR A 488 6.51 -7.07 19.71
C TYR A 488 7.47 -6.96 20.90
N TRP A 489 8.61 -7.66 20.86
CA TRP A 489 9.60 -7.65 21.94
C TRP A 489 10.11 -6.24 22.23
N GLY A 490 10.37 -5.46 21.18
CA GLY A 490 10.77 -4.06 21.28
C GLY A 490 9.70 -3.18 21.92
N MET A 491 8.49 -3.17 21.36
CA MET A 491 7.40 -2.29 21.79
C MET A 491 6.97 -2.61 23.23
N SER A 492 6.72 -3.89 23.53
CA SER A 492 6.31 -4.32 24.87
C SER A 492 7.37 -3.98 25.94
N SER A 493 8.66 -4.04 25.60
CA SER A 493 9.74 -3.61 26.49
C SER A 493 9.80 -2.10 26.70
N ILE A 494 9.54 -1.31 25.64
CA ILE A 494 9.48 0.16 25.70
C ILE A 494 8.29 0.63 26.55
N LEU A 495 7.14 -0.03 26.41
CA LEU A 495 5.91 0.26 27.17
C LEU A 495 5.96 -0.27 28.61
N GLY A 496 6.91 -1.16 28.92
CA GLY A 496 7.18 -1.65 30.27
C GLY A 496 6.48 -2.96 30.63
N ALA A 497 5.92 -3.68 29.66
CA ALA A 497 5.28 -4.97 29.89
C ALA A 497 6.28 -6.06 30.34
N GLN A 498 7.53 -5.98 29.87
CA GLN A 498 8.54 -7.02 30.07
C GLN A 498 9.38 -6.87 31.36
N VAL A 499 9.17 -5.81 32.16
CA VAL A 499 10.06 -5.43 33.28
C VAL A 499 10.27 -6.52 34.33
N ASN A 500 9.27 -7.38 34.54
CA ASN A 500 9.30 -8.47 35.53
C ASN A 500 9.54 -9.85 34.90
N ARG A 501 9.65 -9.95 33.57
CA ARG A 501 9.66 -11.22 32.82
C ARG A 501 11.05 -11.69 32.40
N ARG A 502 12.12 -11.01 32.85
CA ARG A 502 13.49 -11.35 32.42
C ARG A 502 13.79 -12.84 32.51
N ASN A 503 13.47 -13.51 33.61
CA ASN A 503 13.81 -14.93 33.76
C ASN A 503 13.02 -15.85 32.83
N GLU A 504 11.89 -15.40 32.30
CA GLU A 504 11.03 -16.16 31.39
C GLU A 504 11.47 -15.98 29.93
N ILE A 505 11.90 -14.77 29.55
CA ILE A 505 12.10 -14.40 28.14
C ILE A 505 13.58 -14.27 27.74
N TYR A 506 14.53 -14.37 28.68
CA TYR A 506 15.94 -13.99 28.43
C TYR A 506 16.63 -14.80 27.31
N ASP A 507 16.18 -16.03 27.09
CA ASP A 507 16.74 -16.92 26.08
C ASP A 507 16.39 -16.45 24.66
N GLU A 508 15.28 -15.71 24.49
CA GLU A 508 14.86 -15.11 23.21
C GLU A 508 15.12 -13.60 23.15
N TRP A 509 14.85 -12.86 24.23
CA TRP A 509 14.94 -11.40 24.29
C TRP A 509 15.63 -10.88 25.55
N LYS A 510 16.74 -10.15 25.38
CA LYS A 510 17.57 -9.71 26.53
C LYS A 510 17.24 -8.31 27.07
N LEU A 511 16.43 -7.52 26.37
CA LEU A 511 16.23 -6.08 26.61
C LEU A 511 14.86 -5.77 27.24
N CYS A 512 14.60 -6.25 28.45
CA CYS A 512 13.28 -6.22 29.09
C CYS A 512 12.76 -4.83 29.53
N THR A 513 13.51 -3.76 29.30
CA THR A 513 13.16 -2.40 29.74
C THR A 513 13.41 -1.36 28.65
N LYS A 514 12.62 -0.28 28.64
CA LYS A 514 12.82 0.89 27.75
C LYS A 514 14.27 1.38 27.73
N ASP A 515 14.89 1.45 28.90
CA ASP A 515 16.27 1.91 29.09
C ASP A 515 17.30 0.98 28.43
N GLU A 516 17.04 -0.31 28.38
CA GLU A 516 17.91 -1.30 27.72
C GLU A 516 17.73 -1.25 26.21
N VAL A 517 16.49 -1.19 25.72
CA VAL A 517 16.20 -1.01 24.29
C VAL A 517 16.86 0.27 23.78
N GLN A 518 16.67 1.40 24.48
CA GLN A 518 17.28 2.68 24.11
C GLN A 518 18.82 2.64 24.05
N LYS A 519 19.47 1.91 24.96
CA LYS A 519 20.94 1.87 25.04
C LYS A 519 21.57 0.87 24.08
N LYS A 520 20.91 -0.25 23.83
CA LYS A 520 21.49 -1.37 23.07
C LYS A 520 20.95 -1.45 21.64
N ASP A 521 19.64 -1.32 21.48
CA ASP A 521 18.95 -1.40 20.19
C ASP A 521 18.46 -0.01 19.75
N THR A 522 19.42 0.88 19.46
CA THR A 522 19.13 2.27 19.11
C THR A 522 18.34 2.41 17.81
N ALA A 523 18.47 1.43 16.90
CA ALA A 523 17.74 1.42 15.63
C ALA A 523 16.26 1.14 15.87
N LEU A 524 15.93 0.07 16.60
CA LEU A 524 14.54 -0.24 16.96
C LEU A 524 13.94 0.85 17.86
N TYR A 525 14.69 1.33 18.85
CA TYR A 525 14.22 2.42 19.71
C TYR A 525 13.88 3.67 18.90
N GLY A 526 14.74 4.06 17.94
CA GLY A 526 14.50 5.22 17.08
C GLY A 526 13.24 5.05 16.22
N LEU A 527 13.02 3.85 15.68
CA LEU A 527 11.82 3.52 14.91
C LEU A 527 10.56 3.56 15.80
N LEU A 528 10.56 2.85 16.92
CA LEU A 528 9.39 2.67 17.79
C LEU A 528 9.05 3.88 18.67
N THR A 529 9.92 4.89 18.70
CA THR A 529 9.65 6.17 19.37
C THR A 529 9.56 7.35 18.42
N SER A 530 9.54 7.09 17.11
CA SER A 530 9.33 8.13 16.10
C SER A 530 7.92 8.73 16.24
N HIS A 531 7.84 10.04 16.09
CA HIS A 531 6.55 10.75 16.02
C HIS A 531 5.87 10.62 14.66
N ASP A 532 6.52 10.00 13.68
CA ASP A 532 6.00 9.88 12.31
C ASP A 532 4.87 8.84 12.18
N TYR A 533 4.71 7.96 13.18
CA TYR A 533 3.85 6.77 13.08
C TYR A 533 2.81 6.64 14.20
N SER A 534 2.64 7.64 15.07
CA SER A 534 1.65 7.61 16.16
C SER A 534 1.62 6.31 16.98
N LEU A 535 2.79 5.67 17.17
CA LEU A 535 2.89 4.40 17.89
C LEU A 535 2.48 4.57 19.37
N PRO A 536 1.99 3.49 20.02
CA PRO A 536 1.61 3.51 21.42
C PRO A 536 2.73 4.05 22.32
N THR A 537 2.34 4.88 23.29
CA THR A 537 3.24 5.39 24.35
C THR A 537 2.82 4.94 25.74
N VAL A 538 1.62 4.38 25.86
CA VAL A 538 1.02 3.79 27.06
C VAL A 538 0.74 2.32 26.79
N LEU A 539 1.11 1.46 27.75
CA LEU A 539 0.79 0.03 27.68
C LEU A 539 -0.73 -0.18 27.80
N PRO A 540 -1.39 -0.89 26.86
CA PRO A 540 -2.79 -1.28 27.03
C PRO A 540 -3.01 -2.10 28.30
N ASP A 541 -4.12 -1.85 28.99
CA ASP A 541 -4.48 -2.55 30.22
C ASP A 541 -5.87 -3.22 30.16
N GLY A 542 -6.54 -3.14 29.00
CA GLY A 542 -7.87 -3.68 28.78
C GLY A 542 -8.99 -2.85 29.37
N SER A 543 -8.75 -1.57 29.71
CA SER A 543 -9.72 -0.68 30.35
C SER A 543 -10.00 0.62 29.58
N TYR A 544 -10.15 0.50 28.25
CA TYR A 544 -10.46 1.62 27.36
C TYR A 544 -11.69 2.42 27.83
N ARG A 545 -11.58 3.76 27.83
CA ARG A 545 -12.65 4.67 28.30
C ARG A 545 -14.02 4.28 27.73
N ASN A 546 -14.99 4.08 28.62
CA ASN A 546 -16.37 3.77 28.22
C ASN A 546 -17.05 4.98 27.57
N PHE A 547 -17.27 4.92 26.26
CA PHE A 547 -18.08 5.88 25.52
C PHE A 547 -19.54 5.40 25.51
N THR A 548 -20.38 5.96 26.39
CA THR A 548 -21.82 5.68 26.35
C THR A 548 -22.43 6.38 25.15
N SER A 549 -23.19 5.67 24.31
CA SER A 549 -24.02 6.28 23.27
C SER A 549 -25.02 7.24 23.90
N THR A 550 -24.72 8.53 23.88
CA THR A 550 -25.72 9.54 24.22
C THR A 550 -26.61 9.69 23.00
N GLY A 551 -27.74 8.98 23.01
CA GLY A 551 -28.75 9.11 21.98
C GLY A 551 -29.27 10.55 21.92
N ASN A 552 -29.28 11.11 20.71
CA ASN A 552 -30.17 12.21 20.30
C ASN A 552 -30.64 11.96 18.88
#